data_AF-A0A956KQP6-F1
#
_entry.id   AF-A0A956KQP6-F1
#
_cell.length_a   1.000
_cell.length_b   1.000
_cell.length_c   1.000
_cell.angle_alpha   90.00
_cell.angle_beta   90.00
_cell.angle_gamma   90.00
#
_symmetry.space_group_name_H-M   'P 1'
#
loop_
_entity.id
_entity.type
_entity.pdbx_description
1 polymer ?
#
loop_
_entity_poly.entity_id
_entity_poly.type
_entity_poly.pdbx_seq_one_letter_code
_entity_poly.pdbx_strand_id
1 'polypeptide(L)'
;MRKIRSHYTTPEDFVAAIHEANALEVFTTDGYEPGEEVLLEMSFTGLPGKMMVRAIGQEWHAARPRLRVRAGGTVMCAGSEWRKIQFLRKVATGDVKLTARRRHVRLPVLVEIRWRRREHRDFQTAALSEISEGGALLLTQDRPAVDEEVIIEIT
;
A
#
# COMPACT_ATOMS: atom_id res chain seq x y z
N MET A 1 7.91 -11.84 0.98
CA MET A 1 6.91 -11.10 0.18
C MET A 1 7.57 -10.53 -1.05
N ARG A 2 7.13 -10.93 -2.25
CA ARG A 2 7.69 -10.47 -3.53
C ARG A 2 7.14 -9.09 -3.87
N LYS A 3 7.96 -8.19 -4.43
CA LYS A 3 7.49 -6.90 -4.94
C LYS A 3 7.08 -7.05 -6.41
N ILE A 4 5.87 -6.63 -6.74
CA ILE A 4 5.39 -6.53 -8.12
C ILE A 4 5.07 -5.07 -8.45
N ARG A 5 5.15 -4.70 -9.73
CA ARG A 5 4.84 -3.34 -10.19
C ARG A 5 3.68 -3.35 -11.18
N SER A 6 2.70 -2.46 -10.98
CA SER A 6 1.61 -2.22 -11.92
C SER A 6 1.54 -0.74 -12.28
N HIS A 7 1.47 -0.44 -13.57
CA HIS A 7 1.28 0.92 -14.07
C HIS A 7 0.06 1.00 -14.98
N TYR A 8 -0.82 1.95 -14.65
CA TYR A 8 -1.99 2.31 -15.44
C TYR A 8 -1.70 3.60 -16.22
N THR A 9 -1.99 3.59 -17.51
CA THR A 9 -1.63 4.70 -18.40
C THR A 9 -2.45 5.94 -18.09
N THR A 10 -3.72 5.77 -17.73
CA THR A 10 -4.63 6.86 -17.36
C THR A 10 -5.25 6.63 -15.97
N PRO A 11 -5.75 7.68 -15.30
CA PRO A 11 -6.60 7.54 -14.11
C PRO A 11 -7.81 6.63 -14.35
N GLU A 12 -8.42 6.72 -15.53
CA GLU A 12 -9.58 5.94 -15.93
C GLU A 12 -9.25 4.45 -16.02
N ASP A 13 -8.08 4.09 -16.58
CA ASP A 13 -7.60 2.70 -16.60
C ASP A 13 -7.43 2.14 -15.18
N PHE A 14 -6.94 2.97 -14.24
CA PHE A 14 -6.83 2.56 -12.84
C PHE A 14 -8.20 2.33 -12.22
N VAL A 15 -9.17 3.23 -12.46
CA VAL A 15 -10.54 3.08 -11.94
C VAL A 15 -11.21 1.84 -12.52
N ALA A 16 -11.01 1.56 -13.82
CA ALA A 16 -11.55 0.38 -14.49
C ALA A 16 -10.97 -0.94 -13.96
N ALA A 17 -9.73 -0.94 -13.49
CA ALA A 17 -9.07 -2.10 -12.89
C ALA A 17 -9.58 -2.45 -11.48
N ILE A 18 -10.38 -1.58 -10.84
CA ILE A 18 -10.95 -1.82 -9.51
C ILE A 18 -12.21 -2.68 -9.66
N HIS A 19 -12.17 -3.88 -9.09
CA HIS A 19 -13.32 -4.79 -9.05
C HIS A 19 -14.00 -4.80 -7.69
N GLU A 20 -15.12 -5.52 -7.59
CA GLU A 20 -15.80 -5.77 -6.31
C GLU A 20 -14.94 -6.62 -5.36
N ALA A 21 -15.38 -6.76 -4.10
CA ALA A 21 -14.73 -7.62 -3.09
C ALA A 21 -13.23 -7.35 -2.87
N ASN A 22 -12.79 -6.11 -3.01
CA ASN A 22 -11.40 -5.67 -2.83
C ASN A 22 -10.40 -6.25 -3.86
N ALA A 23 -10.88 -6.69 -5.01
CA ALA A 23 -10.05 -7.16 -6.11
C ALA A 23 -9.54 -5.99 -6.99
N LEU A 24 -8.34 -6.16 -7.51
CA LEU A 24 -7.68 -5.21 -8.40
C LEU A 24 -7.00 -5.98 -9.53
N GLU A 25 -7.35 -5.65 -10.77
CA GLU A 25 -6.61 -6.11 -11.95
C GLU A 25 -5.25 -5.38 -11.99
N VAL A 26 -4.16 -6.13 -12.18
CA VAL A 26 -2.80 -5.61 -12.21
C VAL A 26 -2.11 -5.97 -13.51
N PHE A 27 -1.34 -5.03 -14.06
CA PHE A 27 -0.59 -5.24 -15.29
C PHE A 27 0.90 -5.34 -14.97
N THR A 28 1.40 -6.57 -14.93
CA THR A 28 2.76 -6.85 -14.51
C THR A 28 3.34 -8.06 -15.24
N THR A 29 4.63 -7.99 -15.56
CA THR A 29 5.40 -9.14 -16.07
C THR A 29 5.96 -10.01 -14.94
N ASP A 30 5.92 -9.52 -13.70
CA ASP A 30 6.36 -10.25 -12.53
C ASP A 30 5.28 -11.29 -12.16
N GLY A 31 5.52 -12.56 -12.47
CA GLY A 31 4.59 -13.64 -12.14
C GLY A 31 4.44 -13.85 -10.63
N TYR A 32 3.24 -14.29 -10.23
CA TYR A 32 2.90 -14.67 -8.87
C TYR A 32 1.93 -15.85 -8.87
N GLU A 33 1.90 -16.59 -7.77
CA GLU A 33 0.98 -17.73 -7.60
C GLU A 33 -0.31 -17.34 -6.86
N PRO A 34 -1.43 -18.05 -7.08
CA PRO A 34 -2.63 -17.91 -6.26
C PRO A 34 -2.30 -18.13 -4.78
N GLY A 35 -2.73 -17.21 -3.92
CA GLY A 35 -2.44 -17.23 -2.47
C GLY A 35 -1.09 -16.62 -2.08
N GLU A 36 -0.22 -16.28 -3.04
CA GLU A 36 1.06 -15.62 -2.75
C GLU A 36 0.82 -14.19 -2.24
N GLU A 37 1.41 -13.86 -1.09
CA GLU A 37 1.42 -12.48 -0.59
C GLU A 37 2.45 -11.64 -1.36
N VAL A 38 1.96 -10.59 -1.99
CA VAL A 38 2.73 -9.67 -2.82
C VAL A 38 2.68 -8.25 -2.29
N LEU A 39 3.79 -7.54 -2.49
CA LEU A 39 3.93 -6.12 -2.25
C LEU A 39 3.75 -5.38 -3.57
N LEU A 40 2.55 -4.85 -3.81
CA LEU A 40 2.18 -4.15 -5.03
C LEU A 40 2.61 -2.69 -4.98
N GLU A 41 3.54 -2.31 -5.84
CA GLU A 41 3.84 -0.91 -6.17
C GLU A 41 2.99 -0.46 -7.35
N MET A 42 2.12 0.53 -7.14
CA MET A 42 1.22 1.04 -8.17
C MET A 42 1.44 2.51 -8.49
N SER A 43 1.20 2.88 -9.76
CA SER A 43 1.13 4.25 -10.22
C SER A 43 0.20 4.41 -11.41
N PHE A 44 -0.38 5.60 -11.54
CA PHE A 44 -1.11 6.03 -12.73
C PHE A 44 -0.72 7.47 -13.09
N THR A 45 -0.93 7.87 -14.34
CA THR A 45 -0.63 9.24 -14.80
C THR A 45 -1.42 10.26 -13.97
N GLY A 46 -0.74 11.25 -13.41
CA GLY A 46 -1.35 12.24 -12.51
C GLY A 46 -1.22 11.92 -11.02
N LEU A 47 -0.80 10.70 -10.65
CA LEU A 47 -0.39 10.40 -9.28
C LEU A 47 1.03 10.96 -9.03
N PRO A 48 1.25 11.88 -8.07
CA PRO A 48 2.57 12.50 -7.89
C PRO A 48 3.69 11.54 -7.44
N GLY A 49 3.37 10.29 -7.13
CA GLY A 49 4.32 9.27 -6.69
C GLY A 49 3.77 7.86 -6.90
N LYS A 50 4.35 6.90 -6.17
CA LYS A 50 3.89 5.51 -6.18
C LYS A 50 3.23 5.18 -4.85
N MET A 51 2.27 4.26 -4.86
CA MET A 51 1.66 3.72 -3.65
C MET A 51 2.10 2.27 -3.47
N MET A 52 2.37 1.88 -2.22
CA MET A 52 2.61 0.50 -1.85
C MET A 52 1.37 -0.08 -1.17
N VAL A 53 0.94 -1.24 -1.65
CA VAL A 53 -0.25 -1.94 -1.17
C VAL A 53 0.10 -3.41 -0.96
N ARG A 54 -0.30 -3.96 0.18
CA ARG A 54 -0.23 -5.41 0.40
C ARG A 54 -1.41 -6.12 -0.26
N ALA A 55 -1.15 -7.17 -1.01
CA ALA A 55 -2.20 -7.92 -1.70
C ALA A 55 -1.87 -9.42 -1.75
N ILE A 56 -2.89 -10.22 -2.06
CA ILE A 56 -2.80 -11.68 -2.21
C ILE A 56 -3.10 -12.00 -3.67
N GLY A 57 -2.18 -12.69 -4.35
CA GLY A 57 -2.36 -13.13 -5.74
C GLY A 57 -3.59 -14.02 -5.89
N GLN A 58 -4.37 -13.81 -6.95
CA GLN A 58 -5.52 -14.66 -7.28
C GLN A 58 -5.24 -15.45 -8.56
N GLU A 59 -4.97 -14.76 -9.66
CA GLU A 59 -4.63 -15.36 -10.95
C GLU A 59 -3.55 -14.51 -11.60
N TRP A 60 -2.62 -15.13 -12.32
CA TRP A 60 -1.65 -14.45 -13.17
C TRP A 60 -1.55 -15.14 -14.54
N HIS A 61 -1.33 -14.35 -15.58
CA HIS A 61 -1.05 -14.86 -16.91
C HIS A 61 0.05 -14.05 -17.61
N ALA A 62 0.81 -14.77 -18.45
CA ALA A 62 1.74 -14.15 -19.37
C ALA A 62 0.99 -13.30 -20.43
N ALA A 63 1.72 -12.39 -21.08
CA ALA A 63 1.17 -11.62 -22.20
C ALA A 63 0.73 -12.56 -23.34
N ARG A 64 -0.39 -12.23 -23.98
CA ARG A 64 -0.88 -12.92 -25.18
C ARG A 64 -0.96 -11.92 -26.34
N PRO A 65 0.16 -11.68 -27.07
CA PRO A 65 0.25 -10.60 -28.06
C PRO A 65 -0.80 -10.67 -29.16
N ARG A 66 -1.13 -11.88 -29.63
CA ARG A 66 -2.16 -12.11 -30.66
C ARG A 66 -3.56 -11.69 -30.21
N LEU A 67 -3.82 -11.73 -28.91
CA LEU A 67 -5.09 -11.30 -28.31
C LEU A 67 -5.02 -9.87 -27.76
N ARG A 68 -3.88 -9.18 -27.92
CA ARG A 68 -3.59 -7.85 -27.34
C ARG A 68 -3.79 -7.79 -25.81
N VAL A 69 -3.60 -8.92 -25.13
CA VAL A 69 -3.69 -9.03 -23.68
C VAL A 69 -2.29 -8.83 -23.08
N ARG A 70 -2.15 -7.84 -22.20
CA ARG A 70 -0.91 -7.56 -21.45
C ARG A 70 -0.63 -8.67 -20.45
N ALA A 71 0.62 -8.84 -20.02
CA ALA A 71 0.90 -9.68 -18.86
C ALA A 71 0.28 -9.04 -17.61
N GLY A 72 -0.30 -9.85 -16.74
CA GLY A 72 -1.06 -9.35 -15.61
C GLY A 72 -1.89 -10.42 -14.94
N GLY A 73 -2.85 -9.97 -14.15
CA GLY A 73 -3.71 -10.85 -13.39
C GLY A 73 -4.53 -10.09 -12.36
N THR A 74 -5.11 -10.81 -11.41
CA THR A 74 -5.91 -10.22 -10.34
C THR A 74 -5.25 -10.45 -8.99
N VAL A 75 -5.27 -9.42 -8.14
CA VAL A 75 -4.90 -9.52 -6.73
C VAL A 75 -6.05 -9.09 -5.83
N MET A 76 -6.11 -9.63 -4.62
CA MET A 76 -7.03 -9.20 -3.57
C MET A 76 -6.27 -8.33 -2.56
N CYS A 77 -6.69 -7.08 -2.36
CA CYS A 77 -6.05 -6.21 -1.37
C CYS A 77 -6.30 -6.70 0.05
N ALA A 78 -5.23 -6.84 0.83
CA ALA A 78 -5.31 -7.46 2.16
C ALA A 78 -5.83 -6.48 3.23
N GLY A 79 -6.87 -6.87 3.96
CA GLY A 79 -7.35 -6.15 5.16
C GLY A 79 -7.60 -4.65 4.93
N SER A 80 -6.94 -3.80 5.72
CA SER A 80 -7.10 -2.33 5.64
C SER A 80 -6.49 -1.70 4.39
N GLU A 81 -5.70 -2.43 3.61
CA GLU A 81 -5.01 -1.91 2.43
C GLU A 81 -5.96 -1.46 1.34
N TRP A 82 -7.18 -2.02 1.30
CA TRP A 82 -8.23 -1.57 0.40
C TRP A 82 -8.56 -0.08 0.54
N ARG A 83 -8.42 0.47 1.75
CA ARG A 83 -8.64 1.91 1.98
C ARG A 83 -7.69 2.79 1.17
N LYS A 84 -6.48 2.30 0.87
CA LYS A 84 -5.53 2.99 -0.02
C LYS A 84 -6.04 3.00 -1.45
N ILE A 85 -6.62 1.90 -1.93
CA ILE A 85 -7.24 1.82 -3.26
C ILE A 85 -8.42 2.79 -3.36
N GLN A 86 -9.30 2.78 -2.34
CA GLN A 86 -10.44 3.71 -2.28
C GLN A 86 -9.99 5.18 -2.25
N PHE A 87 -8.92 5.49 -1.52
CA PHE A 87 -8.31 6.82 -1.53
C PHE A 87 -7.77 7.18 -2.91
N LEU A 88 -7.01 6.27 -3.54
CA LEU A 88 -6.48 6.48 -4.88
C LEU A 88 -7.58 6.62 -5.94
N ARG A 89 -8.72 5.95 -5.77
CA ARG A 89 -9.90 6.13 -6.63
C ARG A 89 -10.38 7.57 -6.56
N LYS A 90 -10.50 8.15 -5.36
CA LYS A 90 -10.85 9.58 -5.19
C LYS A 90 -9.82 10.53 -5.81
N VAL A 91 -8.54 10.14 -5.82
CA VAL A 91 -7.51 10.91 -6.51
C VAL A 91 -7.68 10.82 -8.02
N ALA A 92 -7.92 9.62 -8.55
CA ALA A 92 -8.12 9.38 -9.97
C ALA A 92 -9.38 10.05 -10.53
N THR A 93 -10.46 10.11 -9.74
CA THR A 93 -11.71 10.82 -10.10
C THR A 93 -11.62 12.33 -9.90
N GLY A 94 -10.54 12.84 -9.33
CA GLY A 94 -10.34 14.27 -9.08
C GLY A 94 -11.01 14.81 -7.82
N ASP A 95 -11.69 13.96 -7.03
CA ASP A 95 -12.31 14.34 -5.75
C ASP A 95 -11.28 14.78 -4.71
N VAL A 96 -10.06 14.24 -4.81
CA VAL A 96 -8.92 14.59 -3.95
C VAL A 96 -7.73 14.98 -4.82
N LYS A 97 -7.20 16.19 -4.62
CA LYS A 97 -5.95 16.63 -5.27
C LYS A 97 -4.76 16.37 -4.37
N LEU A 98 -3.79 15.62 -4.89
CA LEU A 98 -2.47 15.50 -4.28
C LEU A 98 -1.53 16.53 -4.91
N THR A 99 -1.05 17.48 -4.12
CA THR A 99 -0.20 18.57 -4.58
C THR A 99 1.30 18.30 -4.41
N ALA A 100 1.66 17.28 -3.62
CA ALA A 100 3.05 16.99 -3.30
C ALA A 100 3.39 15.51 -3.51
N ARG A 101 4.57 15.28 -4.08
CA ARG A 101 5.21 13.96 -4.12
C ARG A 101 5.79 13.66 -2.73
N ARG A 102 5.45 12.49 -2.17
CA ARG A 102 6.10 12.01 -0.95
C ARG A 102 7.58 11.72 -1.22
N ARG A 103 8.45 12.19 -0.33
CA ARG A 103 9.92 11.99 -0.43
C ARG A 103 10.31 10.53 -0.23
N HIS A 104 9.72 9.86 0.76
CA HIS A 104 10.04 8.48 1.11
C HIS A 104 8.86 7.55 0.83
N VAL A 105 9.15 6.36 0.31
CA VAL A 105 8.17 5.30 0.10
C VAL A 105 7.86 4.65 1.46
N ARG A 106 6.57 4.49 1.76
CA ARG A 106 6.11 3.81 2.98
C ARG A 106 5.80 2.35 2.70
N LEU A 107 6.39 1.46 3.48
CA LEU A 107 6.16 0.03 3.40
C LEU A 107 4.90 -0.34 4.18
N PRO A 108 3.97 -1.11 3.60
CA PRO A 108 2.74 -1.53 4.22
C PRO A 108 2.98 -2.72 5.17
N VAL A 109 3.98 -2.61 6.03
CA VAL A 109 4.35 -3.61 7.03
C VAL A 109 3.72 -3.24 8.37
N LEU A 110 3.32 -4.25 9.15
CA LEU A 110 2.88 -4.08 10.52
C LEU A 110 3.94 -4.73 11.42
N VAL A 111 4.50 -3.94 12.32
CA VAL A 111 5.52 -4.42 13.27
C VAL A 111 4.96 -4.21 14.67
N GLU A 112 4.80 -5.30 15.42
CA GLU A 112 4.48 -5.20 16.84
C GLU A 112 5.67 -4.57 17.57
N ILE A 113 5.37 -3.62 18.44
CA ILE A 113 6.38 -2.89 19.19
C ILE A 113 5.93 -2.70 20.62
N ARG A 114 6.89 -2.35 21.47
CA ARG A 114 6.61 -1.76 22.76
C ARG A 114 7.01 -0.28 22.70
N TRP A 115 6.20 0.61 23.26
CA TRP A 115 6.55 2.02 23.34
C TRP A 115 6.19 2.62 24.69
N ARG A 116 6.83 3.74 25.03
CA ARG A 116 6.49 4.57 26.19
C ARG A 116 6.79 6.03 25.92
N ARG A 117 6.12 6.92 26.64
CA ARG A 117 6.55 8.33 26.76
C ARG A 117 7.92 8.39 27.41
N ARG A 118 8.75 9.37 27.04
CA ARG A 118 10.09 9.55 27.62
C ARG A 118 10.06 9.60 29.16
N GLU A 119 9.06 10.31 29.70
CA GLU A 119 8.86 10.53 31.14
C GLU A 119 8.33 9.31 31.90
N HIS A 120 7.72 8.35 31.19
CA HIS A 120 7.10 7.17 31.79
C HIS A 120 8.09 6.01 31.81
N ARG A 121 8.03 5.14 32.83
CA ARG A 121 8.90 3.95 32.91
C ARG A 121 8.34 2.75 32.17
N ASP A 122 7.02 2.59 32.19
CA ASP A 122 6.37 1.38 31.70
C ASP A 122 6.07 1.45 30.21
N PHE A 123 6.38 0.34 29.54
CA PHE A 123 6.08 0.14 28.13
C PHE A 123 4.66 -0.39 27.94
N GLN A 124 4.04 0.05 26.85
CA GLN A 124 2.75 -0.44 26.37
C GLN A 124 2.93 -1.08 25.00
N THR A 125 2.16 -2.14 24.73
CA THR A 125 2.17 -2.80 23.42
C THR A 125 1.41 -1.95 22.39
N ALA A 126 1.99 -1.82 21.21
CA ALA A 126 1.40 -1.12 20.08
C ALA A 126 1.89 -1.74 18.77
N ALA A 127 1.54 -1.13 17.64
CA ALA A 127 2.11 -1.50 16.36
C ALA A 127 2.59 -0.27 15.58
N LEU A 128 3.69 -0.42 14.84
CA LEU A 128 4.05 0.50 13.78
C LEU A 128 3.51 0.03 12.44
N SER A 129 3.00 0.97 11.66
CA SER A 129 2.58 0.75 10.27
C SER A 129 3.14 1.82 9.34
N GLU A 130 3.06 1.60 8.03
CA GLU A 130 3.45 2.58 7.00
C GLU A 130 4.87 3.13 7.20
N ILE A 131 5.85 2.24 7.39
CA ILE A 131 7.21 2.58 7.80
C ILE A 131 8.03 3.11 6.61
N SER A 132 8.76 4.20 6.80
CA SER A 132 9.72 4.77 5.84
C SER A 132 10.90 5.43 6.55
N GLU A 133 11.93 5.85 5.81
CA GLU A 133 13.01 6.69 6.34
C GLU A 133 12.51 7.99 6.98
N GLY A 134 11.37 8.53 6.50
CA GLY A 134 10.72 9.71 7.07
C GLY A 134 9.84 9.44 8.29
N GLY A 135 9.90 8.23 8.85
CA GLY A 135 9.11 7.81 10.00
C GLY A 135 7.99 6.81 9.67
N ALA A 136 7.22 6.47 10.70
CA ALA A 136 6.16 5.46 10.70
C ALA A 136 4.87 6.01 11.33
N LEU A 137 3.77 5.26 11.26
CA LEU A 137 2.53 5.54 11.98
C LEU A 137 2.46 4.65 13.22
N LEU A 138 2.37 5.27 14.40
CA LEU A 138 2.13 4.59 15.66
C LEU A 138 0.63 4.29 15.83
N LEU A 139 0.28 3.01 15.85
CA LEU A 139 -1.05 2.51 16.12
C LEU A 139 -1.15 2.17 17.61
N THR A 140 -1.65 3.12 18.39
CA THR A 140 -1.79 3.04 19.85
C THR A 140 -3.16 3.55 20.29
N GLN A 141 -3.64 3.08 21.43
CA GLN A 141 -4.85 3.61 22.09
C GLN A 141 -4.58 4.95 22.77
N ASP A 142 -3.40 5.09 23.38
CA ASP A 142 -2.97 6.30 24.09
C ASP A 142 -2.06 7.12 23.17
N ARG A 143 -2.62 8.12 22.47
CA ARG A 143 -1.88 8.91 21.49
C ARG A 143 -0.98 9.93 22.20
N PRO A 144 0.34 9.97 21.91
CA PRO A 144 1.18 11.05 22.40
C PRO A 144 0.75 12.39 21.78
N ALA A 145 1.04 13.48 22.47
CA ALA A 145 0.84 14.83 21.94
C ALA A 145 1.80 15.08 20.77
N VAL A 146 1.47 16.08 19.94
CA VAL A 146 2.41 16.54 18.90
C VAL A 146 3.68 17.06 19.58
N ASP A 147 4.83 16.78 18.97
CA ASP A 147 6.18 17.10 19.47
C ASP A 147 6.58 16.40 20.79
N GLU A 148 5.77 15.46 21.28
CA GLU A 148 6.12 14.63 22.43
C GLU A 148 7.11 13.53 22.03
N GLU A 149 8.21 13.43 22.78
CA GLU A 149 9.20 12.38 22.56
C GLU A 149 8.78 11.04 23.17
N VAL A 150 8.92 9.99 22.37
CA VAL A 150 8.59 8.62 22.76
C VAL A 150 9.78 7.70 22.54
N ILE A 151 9.86 6.66 23.36
CA ILE A 151 10.84 5.59 23.21
C ILE A 151 10.12 4.39 22.64
N ILE A 152 10.64 3.88 21.53
CA ILE A 152 10.12 2.70 20.83
C ILE A 152 11.15 1.59 20.95
N GLU A 153 10.68 0.41 21.33
CA GLU A 153 11.44 -0.83 21.36
C GLU A 153 10.89 -1.76 20.27
N ILE A 154 11.75 -2.14 19.33
CA ILE A 154 11.46 -3.10 18.26
C ILE A 154 12.04 -4.44 18.70
N THR A 155 11.20 -5.47 18.78
CA THR A 155 11.57 -6.84 19.11
C THR A 155 11.79 -7.70 17.87
#